data_AF-A0A442USQ5-F1
#
_entry.id   AF-A0A442USQ5-F1
#
_cell.length_a   1.000
_cell.length_b   1.000
_cell.length_c   1.000
_cell.angle_alpha   90.00
_cell.angle_beta   90.00
_cell.angle_gamma   90.00
#
_symmetry.space_group_name_H-M   'P 1'
#
loop_
_entity.id
_entity.type
_entity.pdbx_description
1 polymer ?
#
loop_
_entity_poly.entity_id
_entity_poly.type
_entity_poly.pdbx_seq_one_letter_code
_entity_poly.pdbx_strand_id
1 'polypeptide(L)'
;MDFSAVNWLAVIVAAVVAWLFGAAWYMGLSKPWLKATRLDPANMSKSPLPFVISFVAEIVMALVMSLIVAAMTGGEPSLVAGLVFSFVLWFGFVATTLSANHRYQGFDWDLTIIDCGHWLGVLLIIGAVIGWTLPP
;
A
#
# COMPACT_ATOMS: atom_id res chain seq x y z
N MET A 1 0.82 22.16 -4.58
CA MET A 1 1.18 21.26 -3.47
C MET A 1 2.49 21.75 -2.90
N ASP A 2 2.53 22.03 -1.60
CA ASP A 2 3.74 22.50 -0.92
C ASP A 2 4.54 21.30 -0.41
N PHE A 3 5.74 21.10 -0.97
CA PHE A 3 6.63 20.00 -0.60
C PHE A 3 7.52 20.33 0.60
N SER A 4 7.52 21.58 1.08
CA SER A 4 8.27 21.96 2.28
C SER A 4 7.68 21.34 3.55
N ALA A 5 6.37 21.02 3.52
CA ALA A 5 5.67 20.35 4.61
C ALA A 5 5.85 18.81 4.64
N VAL A 6 6.67 18.24 3.75
CA VAL A 6 6.88 16.79 3.69
C VAL A 6 8.03 16.38 4.60
N ASN A 7 7.73 15.51 5.56
CA ASN A 7 8.74 14.80 6.32
C ASN A 7 9.31 13.64 5.49
N TRP A 8 10.41 13.89 4.77
CA TRP A 8 11.05 12.92 3.90
C TRP A 8 11.51 11.65 4.62
N LEU A 9 11.93 11.78 5.89
CA LEU A 9 12.29 10.61 6.69
C LEU A 9 11.06 9.73 6.95
N ALA A 10 9.92 10.33 7.30
CA ALA A 10 8.66 9.62 7.49
C ALA A 10 8.21 8.89 6.21
N VAL A 11 8.37 9.52 5.04
CA VAL A 11 8.07 8.90 3.73
C VAL A 11 8.89 7.64 3.49
N ILE A 12 10.21 7.71 3.71
CA ILE A 12 11.10 6.55 3.52
C ILE A 12 10.80 5.46 4.54
N VAL A 13 10.61 5.81 5.81
CA VAL A 13 10.27 4.84 6.86
C VAL A 13 8.93 4.16 6.57
N ALA A 14 7.91 4.92 6.18
CA ALA A 14 6.60 4.39 5.82
C ALA A 14 6.70 3.38 4.67
N ALA A 15 7.42 3.71 3.61
CA ALA A 15 7.63 2.82 2.47
C ALA A 15 8.39 1.55 2.86
N VAL A 16 9.46 1.65 3.67
CA VAL A 16 10.20 0.46 4.11
C VAL A 16 9.34 -0.47 4.97
N VAL A 17 8.59 0.07 5.93
CA VAL A 17 7.77 -0.75 6.83
C VAL A 17 6.61 -1.40 6.07
N ALA A 18 5.96 -0.67 5.17
CA ALA A 18 4.89 -1.22 4.34
C ALA A 18 5.42 -2.29 3.37
N TRP A 19 6.64 -2.13 2.86
CA TRP A 19 7.21 -3.05 1.88
C TRP A 19 7.60 -4.37 2.54
N LEU A 20 8.18 -4.29 3.74
CA LEU A 20 8.44 -5.45 4.59
C LEU A 20 7.14 -6.16 4.99
N PHE A 21 6.07 -5.41 5.27
CA PHE A 21 4.75 -5.98 5.50
C PHE A 21 4.25 -6.72 4.27
N GLY A 22 4.38 -6.16 3.06
CA GLY A 22 3.99 -6.82 1.83
C GLY A 22 4.74 -8.14 1.60
N ALA A 23 6.05 -8.14 1.84
CA ALA A 23 6.85 -9.36 1.81
C ALA A 23 6.33 -10.40 2.83
N ALA A 24 6.08 -10.00 4.08
CA ALA A 24 5.56 -10.88 5.11
C ALA A 24 4.16 -11.43 4.76
N TRP A 25 3.28 -10.60 4.21
CA TRP A 25 1.93 -10.96 3.79
C TRP A 25 1.94 -12.06 2.72
N TYR A 26 2.69 -11.86 1.64
CA TYR A 26 2.76 -12.84 0.55
C TYR A 26 3.62 -14.06 0.87
N MET A 27 4.58 -13.96 1.81
CA MET A 27 5.24 -15.16 2.36
C MET A 27 4.23 -16.02 3.15
N GLY A 28 3.46 -15.40 4.05
CA GLY A 28 2.48 -16.08 4.89
C GLY A 28 1.29 -16.65 4.11
N LEU A 29 0.81 -15.93 3.09
CA LEU A 29 -0.31 -16.33 2.23
C LEU A 29 0.12 -16.90 0.88
N SER A 30 1.37 -17.33 0.75
CA SER A 30 1.95 -17.83 -0.50
C SER A 30 1.11 -18.91 -1.18
N LYS A 31 0.70 -19.96 -0.44
CA LYS A 31 -0.12 -21.07 -0.97
C LYS A 31 -1.48 -20.62 -1.53
N PRO A 32 -2.35 -19.95 -0.75
CA PRO A 32 -3.64 -19.49 -1.28
C PRO A 32 -3.48 -18.46 -2.39
N TRP A 33 -2.47 -17.58 -2.34
CA TRP A 33 -2.20 -16.61 -3.40
C TRP A 33 -1.78 -17.27 -4.73
N LEU A 34 -0.87 -18.25 -4.69
CA LEU A 34 -0.47 -19.01 -5.89
C LEU A 34 -1.66 -19.74 -6.52
N LYS A 35 -2.51 -20.36 -5.69
CA LYS A 35 -3.74 -21.00 -6.16
C LYS A 35 -4.69 -20.00 -6.83
N ALA A 36 -4.89 -18.84 -6.21
CA ALA A 36 -5.82 -17.81 -6.69
C ALA A 36 -5.33 -17.14 -7.99
N THR A 37 -4.02 -16.94 -8.12
CA THR A 37 -3.38 -16.40 -9.35
C THR A 37 -3.24 -17.43 -10.47
N ARG A 38 -3.45 -18.72 -10.16
CA ARG A 38 -3.26 -19.85 -11.10
C ARG A 38 -1.82 -19.94 -11.65
N LEU A 39 -0.85 -19.40 -10.90
CA LEU A 39 0.57 -19.45 -11.25
C LEU A 39 1.20 -20.75 -10.78
N ASP A 40 2.05 -21.32 -11.61
CA ASP A 40 2.92 -22.44 -11.25
C ASP A 40 4.26 -21.88 -10.74
N PRO A 41 4.63 -22.13 -9.46
CA PRO A 41 5.92 -21.72 -8.90
C PRO A 41 7.13 -22.17 -9.72
N ALA A 42 7.04 -23.31 -10.42
CA ALA A 42 8.12 -23.83 -11.25
C ALA A 42 8.46 -22.92 -12.44
N ASN A 43 7.48 -22.13 -12.90
CA ASN A 43 7.58 -21.27 -14.07
C ASN A 43 7.73 -19.78 -13.70
N MET A 44 7.80 -19.45 -12.42
CA MET A 44 7.91 -18.06 -11.97
C MET A 44 9.33 -17.50 -12.22
N SER A 45 9.37 -16.27 -12.73
CA SER A 45 10.62 -15.52 -12.88
C SER A 45 11.26 -15.24 -11.52
N LYS A 46 12.58 -15.40 -11.44
CA LYS A 46 13.40 -15.02 -10.27
C LYS A 46 13.86 -13.55 -10.32
N SER A 47 13.26 -12.74 -11.20
CA SER A 47 13.64 -11.34 -11.35
C SER A 47 13.38 -10.56 -10.07
N PRO A 48 14.33 -9.74 -9.59
CA PRO A 48 14.10 -8.83 -8.47
C PRO A 48 13.24 -7.62 -8.86
N LEU A 49 12.93 -7.44 -10.16
CA LEU A 49 12.28 -6.23 -10.66
C LEU A 49 10.90 -5.93 -10.01
N PRO A 50 10.01 -6.90 -9.76
CA PRO A 50 8.74 -6.63 -9.07
C PRO A 50 8.93 -6.08 -7.64
N PHE A 51 9.99 -6.49 -6.95
CA PHE A 51 10.34 -6.00 -5.62
C PHE A 51 10.79 -4.53 -5.66
N VAL A 52 11.56 -4.15 -6.69
CA VAL A 52 11.97 -2.75 -6.90
C VAL A 52 10.76 -1.90 -7.29
N ILE A 53 9.92 -2.38 -8.19
CA ILE A 53 8.71 -1.65 -8.63
C ILE A 53 7.76 -1.42 -7.46
N SER A 54 7.49 -2.43 -6.63
CA SER A 54 6.64 -2.30 -5.45
C SER A 54 7.22 -1.30 -4.44
N PHE A 55 8.52 -1.39 -4.14
CA PHE A 55 9.16 -0.44 -3.23
C PHE A 55 9.06 1.01 -3.72
N VAL A 56 9.30 1.26 -5.02
CA VAL A 56 9.14 2.60 -5.61
C VAL A 56 7.69 3.06 -5.56
N ALA A 57 6.73 2.17 -5.85
CA ALA A 57 5.31 2.50 -5.75
C ALA A 57 4.92 2.89 -4.30
N GLU A 58 5.48 2.21 -3.30
CA GLU A 58 5.22 2.52 -1.89
C GLU A 58 5.83 3.86 -1.44
N ILE A 59 7.00 4.23 -1.97
CA ILE A 59 7.55 5.60 -1.77
C ILE A 59 6.59 6.64 -2.35
N VAL A 60 6.07 6.40 -3.55
CA VAL A 60 5.10 7.32 -4.18
C VAL A 60 3.81 7.40 -3.36
N MET A 61 3.28 6.26 -2.90
CA MET A 61 2.10 6.23 -2.03
C MET A 61 2.34 6.99 -0.72
N ALA A 62 3.49 6.80 -0.07
CA ALA A 62 3.84 7.49 1.16
C ALA A 62 4.00 9.00 0.96
N LEU A 63 4.61 9.43 -0.14
CA LEU A 63 4.70 10.84 -0.50
C LEU A 63 3.31 11.44 -0.72
N VAL A 64 2.45 10.78 -1.50
CA VAL A 64 1.08 11.25 -1.75
C VAL A 64 0.28 11.30 -0.45
N MET A 65 0.40 10.30 0.42
CA MET A 65 -0.23 10.30 1.73
C MET A 65 0.24 11.49 2.58
N SER A 66 1.55 11.78 2.60
CA SER A 66 2.10 12.95 3.29
C SER A 66 1.48 14.25 2.80
N LEU A 67 1.34 14.41 1.48
CA LEU A 67 0.74 15.61 0.89
C LEU A 67 -0.75 15.74 1.22
N ILE A 68 -1.49 14.63 1.19
CA ILE A 68 -2.92 14.60 1.54
C ILE A 68 -3.12 14.95 3.01
N VAL A 69 -2.38 14.30 3.92
CA VAL A 69 -2.48 14.58 5.36
C VAL A 69 -2.15 16.03 5.63
N ALA A 70 -1.01 16.54 5.13
CA ALA A 70 -0.63 17.94 5.33
C ALA A 70 -1.68 18.93 4.80
N ALA A 71 -2.22 18.69 3.60
CA ALA A 71 -3.23 19.57 3.00
C ALA A 71 -4.55 19.55 3.79
N MET A 72 -4.95 18.39 4.32
CA MET A 72 -6.24 18.22 4.98
C MET A 72 -6.23 18.60 6.46
N THR A 73 -5.06 18.58 7.10
CA THR A 73 -4.91 18.91 8.53
C THR A 73 -4.21 20.25 8.77
N GLY A 74 -3.95 21.02 7.70
CA GLY A 74 -3.27 22.33 7.82
C GLY A 74 -1.81 22.23 8.27
N GLY A 75 -1.14 21.11 7.94
CA GLY A 75 0.25 20.85 8.34
C GLY A 75 0.40 20.19 9.71
N GLU A 76 -0.69 19.86 10.40
CA GLU A 76 -0.68 19.16 11.69
C GLU A 76 -1.10 17.69 11.52
N PRO A 77 -0.18 16.78 11.15
CA PRO A 77 -0.50 15.37 10.99
C PRO A 77 -1.04 14.76 12.29
N SER A 78 -1.99 13.83 12.17
CA SER A 78 -2.46 13.01 13.28
C SER A 78 -2.67 11.56 12.85
N LEU A 79 -2.47 10.63 13.79
CA LEU A 79 -2.64 9.20 13.55
C LEU A 79 -4.03 8.88 13.00
N VAL A 80 -5.07 9.51 13.57
CA VAL A 80 -6.46 9.31 13.16
C VAL A 80 -6.67 9.78 11.72
N ALA A 81 -6.17 10.96 11.35
CA ALA A 81 -6.27 11.45 9.98
C ALA A 81 -5.58 10.50 9.00
N GLY A 82 -4.35 10.07 9.31
CA GLY A 82 -3.59 9.13 8.48
C GLY A 82 -4.32 7.81 8.25
N LEU A 83 -4.91 7.21 9.29
CA LEU A 83 -5.68 5.97 9.20
C LEU A 83 -6.98 6.15 8.41
N VAL A 84 -7.72 7.24 8.65
CA VAL A 84 -8.98 7.53 7.95
C VAL A 84 -8.74 7.75 6.45
N PHE A 85 -7.75 8.58 6.08
CA PHE A 85 -7.43 8.80 4.67
C PHE A 85 -6.95 7.52 3.99
N SER A 86 -6.15 6.71 4.69
CA SER A 86 -5.70 5.41 4.17
C SER A 86 -6.88 4.49 3.88
N PHE A 87 -7.82 4.37 4.81
CA PHE A 87 -9.01 3.54 4.60
C PHE A 87 -9.90 4.06 3.47
N VAL A 88 -10.15 5.37 3.41
CA VAL A 88 -11.01 5.98 2.38
C VAL A 88 -10.38 5.86 0.98
N LEU A 89 -9.08 6.13 0.85
CA LEU A 89 -8.36 5.99 -0.43
C LEU A 89 -8.26 4.53 -0.85
N TRP A 90 -8.00 3.62 0.09
CA TRP A 90 -8.04 2.19 -0.17
C TRP A 90 -9.41 1.77 -0.68
N PHE A 91 -10.47 2.09 0.06
CA PHE A 91 -11.83 1.64 -0.26
C PHE A 91 -12.30 2.23 -1.59
N GLY A 92 -12.11 3.54 -1.78
CA GLY A 92 -12.59 4.28 -2.95
C GLY A 92 -11.84 3.96 -4.23
N PHE A 93 -10.52 3.78 -4.18
CA PHE A 93 -9.69 3.61 -5.37
C PHE A 93 -9.09 2.22 -5.51
N VAL A 94 -8.51 1.66 -4.47
CA VAL A 94 -7.76 0.39 -4.58
C VAL A 94 -8.71 -0.81 -4.61
N ALA A 95 -9.57 -0.93 -3.60
CA ALA A 95 -10.47 -2.06 -3.45
C ALA A 95 -11.46 -2.17 -4.62
N THR A 96 -12.02 -1.04 -5.05
CA THR A 96 -12.93 -0.95 -6.21
C THR A 96 -12.22 -1.33 -7.51
N THR A 97 -11.02 -0.80 -7.74
CA THR A 97 -10.25 -1.05 -8.97
C THR A 97 -9.79 -2.50 -9.05
N LEU A 98 -9.24 -3.07 -7.97
CA LEU A 98 -8.84 -4.48 -7.93
C LEU A 98 -10.04 -5.41 -8.10
N SER A 99 -11.18 -5.07 -7.48
CA SER A 99 -12.41 -5.84 -7.65
C SER A 99 -12.83 -5.88 -9.12
N ALA A 100 -12.93 -4.73 -9.78
CA ALA A 100 -13.29 -4.64 -11.19
C ALA A 100 -12.28 -5.38 -12.09
N ASN A 101 -10.98 -5.10 -11.92
CA ASN A 101 -9.92 -5.69 -12.74
C ASN A 101 -9.92 -7.22 -12.64
N HIS A 102 -9.99 -7.77 -11.43
CA HIS A 102 -10.00 -9.23 -11.23
C HIS A 102 -11.23 -9.88 -11.86
N ARG A 103 -12.40 -9.21 -11.84
CA ARG A 103 -13.59 -9.73 -12.53
C ARG A 103 -13.38 -9.79 -14.04
N TYR A 104 -12.88 -8.72 -14.65
CA TYR A 104 -12.60 -8.69 -16.09
C TYR A 104 -11.49 -9.67 -16.52
N GLN A 105 -10.53 -9.96 -15.63
CA GLN A 105 -9.47 -10.94 -15.85
C GLN A 105 -9.93 -12.40 -15.61
N GLY A 106 -11.15 -12.62 -15.11
CA GLY A 106 -11.68 -13.96 -14.85
C GLY A 106 -11.12 -14.64 -13.59
N PHE A 107 -10.66 -13.86 -12.62
CA PHE A 107 -10.26 -14.32 -11.30
C PHE A 107 -11.43 -14.33 -10.31
N ASP A 108 -11.38 -15.26 -9.36
CA ASP A 108 -12.38 -15.42 -8.30
C ASP A 108 -12.17 -14.42 -7.15
N TRP A 109 -13.11 -14.37 -6.20
CA TRP A 109 -13.05 -13.43 -5.07
C TRP A 109 -11.87 -13.67 -4.12
N ASP A 110 -11.33 -14.89 -4.09
CA ASP A 110 -10.16 -15.24 -3.28
C ASP A 110 -8.96 -14.32 -3.58
N LEU A 111 -8.64 -14.09 -4.86
CA LEU A 111 -7.53 -13.21 -5.25
C LEU A 111 -7.80 -11.76 -4.85
N THR A 112 -9.03 -11.27 -5.09
CA THR A 112 -9.44 -9.92 -4.69
C THR A 112 -9.32 -9.73 -3.18
N ILE A 113 -9.73 -10.69 -2.36
CA ILE A 113 -9.64 -10.56 -0.90
C ILE A 113 -8.17 -10.51 -0.45
N ILE A 114 -7.31 -11.37 -1.01
CA ILE A 114 -5.89 -11.42 -0.66
C ILE A 114 -5.19 -10.10 -1.03
N ASP A 115 -5.38 -9.62 -2.25
CA ASP A 115 -4.70 -8.42 -2.73
C ASP A 115 -5.30 -7.14 -2.14
N CYS A 116 -6.63 -7.05 -1.99
CA CYS A 116 -7.25 -5.91 -1.30
C CYS A 116 -6.82 -5.86 0.16
N GLY A 117 -6.72 -7.00 0.85
CA GLY A 117 -6.24 -7.08 2.23
C GLY A 117 -4.79 -6.63 2.36
N HIS A 118 -3.92 -7.07 1.44
CA HIS A 118 -2.54 -6.60 1.36
C HIS A 118 -2.47 -5.07 1.24
N TRP A 119 -3.15 -4.50 0.26
CA TRP A 119 -3.08 -3.05 0.01
C TRP A 119 -3.75 -2.21 1.10
N LEU A 120 -4.75 -2.76 1.79
CA LEU A 120 -5.30 -2.13 2.99
C LEU A 120 -4.22 -2.01 4.07
N GLY A 121 -3.52 -3.12 4.36
CA GLY A 121 -2.43 -3.12 5.34
C GLY A 121 -1.31 -2.15 4.97
N VAL A 122 -0.86 -2.16 3.71
CA VAL A 122 0.14 -1.21 3.18
C VAL A 122 -0.28 0.24 3.41
N LEU A 123 -1.50 0.61 2.98
CA LEU A 123 -1.95 1.99 3.12
C LEU A 123 -2.13 2.38 4.59
N LEU A 124 -2.70 1.52 5.43
CA LEU A 124 -2.84 1.79 6.87
C LEU A 124 -1.49 1.99 7.56
N ILE A 125 -0.48 1.19 7.23
CA ILE A 125 0.88 1.34 7.76
C ILE A 125 1.45 2.69 7.31
N ILE A 126 1.35 3.01 6.01
CA ILE A 126 1.82 4.28 5.48
C ILE A 126 1.14 5.45 6.18
N GLY A 127 -0.19 5.46 6.26
CA GLY A 127 -0.94 6.51 6.93
C GLY A 127 -0.65 6.60 8.42
N ALA A 128 -0.45 5.48 9.10
CA ALA A 128 -0.09 5.47 10.51
C ALA A 128 1.27 6.12 10.75
N VAL A 129 2.30 5.77 9.96
CA VAL A 129 3.64 6.36 10.07
C VAL A 129 3.60 7.85 9.78
N ILE A 130 2.98 8.25 8.66
CA ILE A 130 2.86 9.65 8.26
C ILE A 130 2.04 10.47 9.27
N GLY A 131 0.93 9.91 9.77
CA GLY A 131 0.07 10.59 10.74
C GLY A 131 0.65 10.67 12.15
N TRP A 132 1.57 9.77 12.51
CA TRP A 132 2.20 9.74 13.83
C TRP A 132 3.35 10.75 13.97
N THR A 133 4.03 11.10 12.87
CA THR A 133 5.17 12.01 12.94
C THR A 133 4.75 13.44 13.28
N LEU A 134 5.58 14.13 14.07
CA LEU A 134 5.44 15.56 14.33
C LEU A 134 5.60 16.37 13.03
N PRO A 135 5.04 17.60 12.95
CA PRO A 135 5.29 18.51 11.85
C PRO A 135 6.81 18.65 11.57
N PRO A 136 7.21 18.80 10.31
CA PRO A 136 8.62 18.99 9.95
C PRO A 136 9.25 20.25 10.55
#